data_AF-A0A7Y5PLZ5-F1
#
_entry.id   AF-A0A7Y5PLZ5-F1
#
_cell.length_a   1.000
_cell.length_b   1.000
_cell.length_c   1.000
_cell.angle_alpha   90.00
_cell.angle_beta   90.00
_cell.angle_gamma   90.00
#
_symmetry.space_group_name_H-M   'P 1'
#
loop_
_entity.id
_entity.type
_entity.pdbx_description
1 polymer ?
#
loop_
_entity_poly.entity_id
_entity_poly.type
_entity_poly.pdbx_seq_one_letter_code
_entity_poly.pdbx_strand_id
1 'polypeptide(L)' 'DRAVLPDNSAHIGGWARADATLRYSHKAGGHTLTWRAGIDNLANRRAWRESPYQFEHAYLYPLPGRTLRASVTAEF' A
#
# COMPACT_ATOMS: atom_id res chain seq x y z
N ASP A 1 -3.46 18.11 3.20
CA ASP A 1 -4.82 18.00 2.64
C ASP A 1 -4.72 18.16 1.12
N ARG A 2 -5.77 17.80 0.39
CA ARG A 2 -5.78 17.94 -1.08
C ARG A 2 -7.19 18.30 -1.55
N ALA A 3 -7.27 19.29 -2.42
CA ALA A 3 -8.54 19.71 -3.01
C ALA A 3 -9.14 18.62 -3.91
N VAL A 4 -10.46 18.53 -3.89
CA VAL A 4 -11.29 17.63 -4.71
C VAL A 4 -11.86 18.38 -5.91
N LEU A 5 -12.21 19.65 -5.71
CA LEU A 5 -12.81 20.53 -6.71
C LEU A 5 -11.86 21.67 -7.08
N PRO A 6 -11.93 22.21 -8.32
CA PRO A 6 -11.05 23.30 -8.77
C PRO A 6 -11.17 24.60 -7.95
N ASP A 7 -12.33 24.82 -7.35
CA ASP A 7 -12.62 25.97 -6.48
C ASP A 7 -12.15 25.77 -5.03
N ASN A 8 -11.51 24.63 -4.73
CA ASN A 8 -11.04 24.25 -3.39
C ASN A 8 -12.14 24.21 -2.31
N SER A 9 -13.43 24.07 -2.69
CA SER A 9 -14.54 24.01 -1.72
C SER A 9 -14.62 22.67 -0.96
N ALA A 10 -14.00 21.61 -1.49
CA ALA A 10 -13.95 20.29 -0.89
C ALA A 10 -12.52 19.71 -0.88
N HIS A 11 -12.16 18.98 0.19
CA HIS A 11 -10.82 18.42 0.39
C HIS A 11 -10.85 16.99 0.92
N ILE A 12 -9.86 16.20 0.52
CA ILE A 12 -9.52 14.95 1.20
C ILE A 12 -8.46 15.21 2.27
N GLY A 13 -8.63 14.53 3.41
CA GLY A 13 -7.68 14.62 4.53
C GLY A 13 -6.32 13.99 4.20
N GLY A 14 -5.28 14.50 4.86
CA GLY A 14 -3.97 13.84 4.84
C GLY A 14 -4.04 12.45 5.48
N TRP A 15 -3.19 11.54 5.01
CA TRP A 15 -3.09 10.19 5.55
C TRP A 15 -1.63 9.76 5.63
N ALA A 16 -1.36 8.86 6.57
CA ALA A 16 -0.11 8.15 6.69
C ALA A 16 -0.42 6.66 6.80
N ARG A 17 0.46 5.83 6.24
CA ARG A 17 0.38 4.37 6.30
C ARG A 17 1.72 3.84 6.79
N ALA A 18 1.65 2.82 7.65
CA ALA A 18 2.80 2.03 8.04
C ALA A 18 2.66 0.63 7.46
N ASP A 19 3.76 0.10 6.95
CA ASP A 19 3.88 -1.24 6.35
C ASP A 19 5.01 -1.99 7.06
N ALA A 20 4.91 -3.31 7.16
CA ALA A 20 5.99 -4.16 7.70
C ALA A 20 6.36 -5.25 6.71
N THR A 21 7.64 -5.61 6.67
CA THR A 21 8.13 -6.74 5.88
C THR A 21 9.20 -7.49 6.68
N LEU A 22 9.08 -8.81 6.70
CA LEU A 22 10.05 -9.75 7.24
C LEU A 22 10.74 -10.48 6.08
N ARG A 23 12.06 -10.61 6.16
CA ARG A 23 12.86 -11.46 5.26
C ARG A 23 13.67 -12.43 6.10
N TYR A 24 13.61 -13.71 5.74
CA TYR A 24 14.36 -14.77 6.38
C TYR A 24 15.05 -15.64 5.33
N SER A 25 16.37 -15.78 5.43
CA SER A 25 17.17 -16.59 4.50
C SER A 25 17.90 -17.69 5.25
N HIS A 26 17.81 -18.92 4.74
CA HIS A 26 18.53 -20.07 5.29
C HIS A 26 18.99 -21.02 4.19
N LYS A 27 20.00 -21.83 4.49
CA LYS A 27 20.41 -22.93 3.62
C LYS A 27 19.50 -24.14 3.84
N ALA A 28 19.12 -24.82 2.76
CA ALA A 28 18.37 -26.07 2.79
C ALA A 28 18.78 -26.92 1.57
N GLY A 29 19.28 -28.13 1.82
CA GLY A 29 19.66 -29.06 0.74
C GLY A 29 20.72 -28.53 -0.23
N GLY A 30 21.70 -27.74 0.25
CA GLY A 30 22.74 -27.13 -0.60
C GLY A 30 22.33 -25.83 -1.29
N HIS A 31 21.04 -25.48 -1.28
CA HIS A 31 20.48 -24.28 -1.90
C HIS A 31 20.15 -23.22 -0.83
N THR A 32 20.11 -21.95 -1.23
CA THR A 32 19.65 -20.87 -0.35
C THR A 32 18.17 -20.61 -0.59
N LEU A 33 17.36 -20.74 0.46
CA LEU A 33 15.96 -20.35 0.45
C LEU A 33 15.79 -18.99 1.13
N THR A 34 15.09 -18.07 0.47
CA THR A 34 14.71 -16.77 1.04
C THR A 34 13.20 -16.63 1.10
N TRP A 35 12.69 -16.59 2.32
CA TRP A 35 11.30 -16.30 2.64
C TRP A 35 11.09 -14.80 2.82
N ARG A 36 9.99 -14.28 2.29
CA ARG A 36 9.55 -12.90 2.52
C ARG A 36 8.08 -12.91 2.90
N ALA A 37 7.73 -12.19 3.96
CA ALA A 37 6.35 -11.95 4.36
C ALA A 37 6.16 -10.46 4.61
N GLY A 38 5.01 -9.91 4.26
CA GLY A 38 4.74 -8.48 4.42
C GLY A 38 3.27 -8.18 4.69
N ILE A 39 3.04 -7.09 5.40
CA ILE A 39 1.71 -6.53 5.65
C ILE A 39 1.76 -5.06 5.24
N ASP A 40 0.98 -4.70 4.23
CA ASP A 40 0.71 -3.30 3.94
C ASP A 40 -0.50 -2.84 4.74
N ASN A 41 -0.49 -1.57 5.12
CA ASN A 41 -1.54 -0.93 5.91
C ASN A 41 -1.73 -1.65 7.26
N LEU A 42 -0.69 -1.63 8.08
CA LEU A 42 -0.69 -2.23 9.42
C LEU A 42 -1.85 -1.73 10.28
N ALA A 43 -2.23 -0.47 10.18
CA ALA A 43 -3.35 0.10 10.92
C ALA A 43 -4.73 -0.14 10.27
N ASN A 44 -4.78 -0.78 9.09
CA ASN A 44 -5.99 -0.93 8.28
C ASN A 44 -6.76 0.40 8.10
N ARG A 45 -6.00 1.50 7.91
CA ARG A 45 -6.54 2.85 7.76
C ARG A 45 -7.36 2.92 6.47
N ARG A 46 -8.53 3.56 6.55
CA ARG A 46 -9.34 3.97 5.40
C ARG A 46 -9.12 5.45 5.15
N ALA A 47 -8.79 5.81 3.92
CA ALA A 47 -8.59 7.18 3.49
C ALA A 47 -8.79 7.28 1.97
N TRP A 48 -8.98 8.50 1.48
CA TRP A 48 -8.87 8.79 0.06
C TRP A 48 -7.41 9.11 -0.27
N ARG A 49 -6.85 8.40 -1.24
CA ARG A 49 -5.45 8.57 -1.64
C ARG A 49 -5.30 9.68 -2.66
N GLU A 50 -6.21 9.74 -3.61
CA GLU A 50 -6.18 10.65 -4.74
C GLU A 50 -7.60 11.15 -5.07
N SER A 51 -7.65 12.38 -5.60
CA SER A 51 -8.88 13.08 -5.98
C SER A 51 -8.73 13.81 -7.33
N PRO A 52 -8.45 13.13 -8.45
CA PRO A 52 -8.37 13.81 -9.74
C PRO A 52 -9.74 14.37 -10.17
N TYR A 53 -9.69 15.55 -10.78
CA TYR A 53 -10.84 16.20 -11.39
C TYR A 53 -10.69 16.16 -12.91
N GLN A 54 -11.61 15.50 -13.60
CA GLN A 54 -11.57 15.33 -15.05
C GLN A 54 -13.00 15.31 -15.61
N PHE A 55 -13.19 15.87 -16.80
CA PHE A 55 -14.49 15.91 -17.48
C PHE A 55 -15.62 16.47 -16.60
N GLU A 56 -15.33 17.51 -15.80
CA GLU A 56 -16.27 18.08 -14.82
C GLU A 56 -16.69 17.13 -13.68
N HIS A 57 -15.97 16.04 -13.46
CA HIS A 57 -16.23 15.07 -12.39
C HIS A 57 -15.02 14.92 -11.46
N ALA A 58 -15.31 14.83 -10.16
CA ALA A 58 -14.34 14.42 -9.16
C ALA A 58 -14.36 12.90 -8.97
N TYR A 59 -13.20 12.26 -9.10
CA TYR A 59 -13.05 10.83 -8.81
C TYR A 59 -12.29 10.65 -7.51
N LEU A 60 -12.78 9.78 -6.63
CA LEU A 60 -12.11 9.48 -5.36
C LEU A 60 -11.53 8.06 -5.39
N TYR A 61 -10.20 7.98 -5.29
CA TYR A 61 -9.51 6.69 -5.26
C TYR A 61 -9.16 6.32 -3.82
N PRO A 62 -9.67 5.18 -3.31
CA PRO A 62 -9.43 4.79 -1.93
C PRO A 62 -7.99 4.32 -1.74
N LEU A 63 -7.47 4.52 -0.53
CA LEU A 63 -6.28 3.83 -0.07
C LEU A 63 -6.56 2.31 -0.07
N PRO A 64 -5.69 1.46 -0.64
CA PRO A 64 -5.85 0.02 -0.55
C PRO A 64 -5.98 -0.45 0.91
N GLY A 65 -6.90 -1.39 1.13
CA GLY A 65 -7.07 -2.04 2.43
C GLY A 65 -5.82 -2.83 2.84
N ARG A 66 -5.82 -3.33 4.08
CA ARG A 66 -4.74 -4.19 4.57
C ARG A 66 -4.53 -5.38 3.64
N THR A 67 -3.29 -5.56 3.19
CA THR A 67 -2.90 -6.60 2.26
C THR A 67 -1.76 -7.42 2.85
N LEU A 68 -1.89 -8.74 2.81
CA LEU A 68 -0.85 -9.69 3.21
C LEU A 68 -0.11 -10.17 1.97
N ARG A 69 1.22 -10.26 2.05
CA ARG A 69 2.08 -10.83 1.01
C ARG A 69 2.99 -11.90 1.60
N ALA A 70 3.20 -12.97 0.85
CA ALA A 70 4.20 -13.98 1.17
C ALA A 70 4.85 -14.47 -0.13
N SER A 71 6.15 -14.71 -0.11
CA SER A 71 6.88 -15.33 -1.21
C SER A 71 8.10 -16.10 -0.71
N VAL A 72 8.55 -17.05 -1.52
CA VAL A 72 9.79 -17.80 -1.32
C VAL A 72 10.59 -17.80 -2.61
N THR A 73 11.91 -17.68 -2.50
CA THR A 73 12.85 -17.77 -3.63
C THR A 73 13.90 -18.82 -3.29
N ALA A 74 14.24 -19.67 -4.26
CA ALA A 74 15.34 -20.63 -4.17
C ALA A 74 16.48 -20.22 -5.13
N GLU A 75 17.71 -20.24 -4.62
CA GLU A 75 18.93 -20.03 -5.40
C GLU A 75 19.65 -21.38 -5.51
N PHE A 76 19.82 -21.84 -6.76
CA PHE A 76 20.38 -23.16 -7.10
C PHE A 76 21.86 -23.08 -7.48
#